data_AF-A0A2E6C0W1-F1
#
_entry.id   AF-A0A2E6C0W1-F1
#
_cell.length_a   1.000
_cell.length_b   1.000
_cell.length_c   1.000
_cell.angle_alpha   90.00
_cell.angle_beta   90.00
_cell.angle_gamma   90.00
#
_symmetry.space_group_name_H-M   'P 1'
#
loop_
_entity.id
_entity.type
_entity.pdbx_description
1 polymer ?
#
loop_
_entity_poly.entity_id
_entity_poly.type
_entity_poly.pdbx_seq_one_letter_code
_entity_poly.pdbx_strand_id
1 'polypeptide(L)'
;MEEEKKPKRRRRPVNADAPVCKGKTAKGLDCTHRCKKDKETGEYFEFCGMHNPLKEKKVKKPRLKVLPTHTHAPGERDPNCQLCLAHGDALDPWVTDAIFDADEDTRDRILEVKTAVAVS
;
A
#
# COMPACT_ATOMS: atom_id res chain seq x y z
N MET A 1 15.78 15.20 26.17
CA MET A 1 14.82 15.20 25.04
C MET A 1 13.54 14.60 25.57
N GLU A 2 12.61 15.46 26.02
CA GLU A 2 11.35 15.01 26.58
C GLU A 2 10.41 14.59 25.44
N GLU A 3 10.06 13.30 25.39
CA GLU A 3 9.08 12.77 24.45
C GLU A 3 7.68 13.24 24.83
N GLU A 4 7.16 14.21 24.07
CA GLU A 4 5.78 14.66 24.20
C GLU A 4 4.81 13.55 23.79
N LYS A 5 4.08 12.99 24.76
CA LYS A 5 3.06 11.96 24.51
C LYS A 5 1.87 12.53 23.74
N LYS A 6 1.75 12.12 22.47
CA LYS A 6 0.65 12.48 21.56
C LYS A 6 -0.73 12.25 22.20
N PRO A 7 -1.67 13.22 22.12
CA PRO A 7 -2.97 13.13 22.80
C PRO A 7 -3.83 11.99 22.23
N LYS A 8 -4.31 11.11 23.12
CA LYS A 8 -5.26 10.04 22.76
C LYS A 8 -6.57 10.67 22.28
N ARG A 9 -6.96 10.37 21.03
CA ARG A 9 -8.24 10.82 20.46
C ARG A 9 -9.40 10.39 21.37
N ARG A 10 -10.17 11.36 21.89
CA ARG A 10 -11.41 11.10 22.63
C ARG A 10 -12.38 10.33 21.73
N ARG A 11 -12.86 9.18 22.21
CA ARG A 11 -13.91 8.42 21.54
C ARG A 11 -15.18 9.27 21.55
N ARG A 12 -15.79 9.46 20.37
CA ARG A 12 -17.04 10.20 20.24
C ARG A 12 -18.12 9.43 21.01
N PRO A 13 -18.97 10.10 21.82
CA PRO A 13 -20.06 9.42 22.50
C PRO A 13 -20.96 8.73 21.47
N VAL A 14 -21.26 7.46 21.74
CA VAL A 14 -22.16 6.66 20.92
C VAL A 14 -23.58 7.04 21.32
N ASN A 15 -24.39 7.54 20.39
CA ASN A 15 -25.81 7.79 20.63
C ASN A 15 -26.50 6.45 20.88
N ALA A 16 -26.92 6.21 22.13
CA ALA A 16 -27.57 4.97 22.54
C ALA A 16 -28.98 4.82 21.95
N ASP A 17 -29.62 5.92 21.56
CA ASP A 17 -30.98 5.97 21.01
C ASP A 17 -31.04 5.78 19.50
N ALA A 18 -29.89 5.66 18.82
CA ALA A 18 -29.86 5.47 17.38
C ALA A 18 -30.26 4.03 17.02
N PRO A 19 -31.15 3.82 16.02
CA PRO A 19 -31.57 2.51 15.58
C PRO A 19 -30.38 1.72 15.00
N VAL A 20 -30.47 0.39 15.08
CA VAL A 20 -29.45 -0.53 14.53
C VAL A 20 -29.66 -0.67 13.02
N CYS A 21 -28.55 -0.75 12.27
CA CYS A 21 -28.56 -0.89 10.83
C CYS A 21 -29.26 -2.16 10.37
N LYS A 22 -30.25 -2.05 9.47
CA LYS A 22 -30.93 -3.20 8.83
C LYS A 22 -30.09 -3.94 7.77
N GLY A 23 -28.81 -3.60 7.63
CA GLY A 23 -27.95 -4.12 6.57
C GLY A 23 -27.31 -5.46 6.95
N LYS A 24 -26.98 -6.28 5.94
CA LYS A 24 -26.18 -7.50 6.12
C LYS A 24 -24.74 -7.25 5.69
N THR A 25 -23.80 -7.74 6.49
CA THR A 25 -22.37 -7.71 6.16
C THR A 25 -22.06 -8.64 4.99
N ALA A 26 -20.89 -8.49 4.37
CA ALA A 26 -20.43 -9.37 3.29
C ALA A 26 -20.34 -10.86 3.71
N LYS A 27 -20.27 -11.15 5.01
CA LYS A 27 -20.29 -12.51 5.58
C LYS A 27 -21.70 -13.03 5.86
N GLY A 28 -22.75 -12.28 5.52
CA GLY A 28 -24.15 -12.67 5.72
C GLY A 28 -24.74 -12.35 7.10
N LEU A 29 -23.91 -11.95 8.08
CA LEU A 29 -24.35 -11.56 9.42
C LEU A 29 -25.03 -10.19 9.42
N ASP A 30 -25.97 -9.96 10.34
CA ASP A 30 -26.57 -8.64 10.56
C ASP A 30 -25.55 -7.59 11.01
N CYS A 31 -25.79 -6.34 10.62
CA CYS A 31 -24.91 -5.23 10.94
C CYS A 31 -25.24 -4.65 12.32
N THR A 32 -24.29 -4.73 13.26
CA THR A 32 -24.43 -4.17 14.61
C THR A 32 -24.14 -2.67 14.70
N HIS A 33 -23.83 -2.01 13.58
CA HIS A 33 -23.56 -0.57 13.58
C HIS A 33 -24.85 0.23 13.74
N ARG A 34 -24.77 1.31 14.53
CA ARG A 34 -25.88 2.25 14.67
C ARG A 34 -26.02 3.16 13.45
N CYS A 35 -27.26 3.48 13.10
CA CYS A 35 -27.59 4.37 12.01
C CYS A 35 -27.17 5.80 12.31
N LYS A 36 -26.90 6.55 11.24
CA LYS A 36 -26.57 7.96 11.37
C LYS A 36 -27.87 8.77 11.47
N LYS A 37 -27.80 9.87 12.19
CA LYS A 37 -28.82 10.91 12.16
C LYS A 37 -28.54 11.79 10.94
N ASP A 38 -29.56 12.01 10.14
CA ASP A 38 -29.52 13.01 9.09
C ASP A 38 -29.36 14.40 9.72
N LYS A 39 -28.51 15.23 9.11
CA LYS A 39 -28.17 16.53 9.69
C LYS A 39 -29.22 17.60 9.38
N GLU A 40 -29.99 17.41 8.32
CA GLU A 40 -30.90 18.42 7.79
C GLU A 40 -32.32 18.18 8.32
N THR A 41 -32.78 16.93 8.29
CA THR A 41 -34.11 16.51 8.79
C THR A 41 -34.08 16.12 10.28
N GLY A 42 -32.91 15.73 10.80
CA GLY A 42 -32.78 15.24 12.17
C GLY A 42 -33.35 13.82 12.39
N GLU A 43 -33.73 13.11 11.34
CA GLU A 43 -34.24 11.74 11.43
C GLU A 43 -33.11 10.71 11.34
N TYR A 44 -33.35 9.48 11.80
CA TYR A 44 -32.37 8.41 11.68
C TYR A 44 -32.55 7.65 10.37
N PHE A 45 -31.45 7.40 9.65
CA PHE A 45 -31.47 6.52 8.49
C PHE A 45 -31.76 5.07 8.89
N GLU A 46 -32.28 4.27 7.97
CA GLU A 46 -32.48 2.82 8.19
C GLU A 46 -31.17 2.01 8.08
N PHE A 47 -30.16 2.59 7.44
CA PHE A 47 -28.86 1.97 7.20
C PHE A 47 -27.72 2.82 7.78
N CYS A 48 -26.65 2.17 8.24
CA CYS A 48 -25.44 2.86 8.63
C CYS A 48 -24.70 3.40 7.41
N GLY A 49 -23.71 4.28 7.61
CA GLY A 49 -22.95 4.90 6.52
C GLY A 49 -22.11 3.93 5.66
N MET A 50 -22.10 2.63 5.97
CA MET A 50 -21.49 1.58 5.15
C MET A 50 -22.53 0.82 4.29
N HIS A 51 -23.79 0.75 4.74
CA HIS A 51 -24.87 0.06 4.04
C HIS A 51 -25.90 1.02 3.41
N ASN A 52 -25.69 2.34 3.52
CA ASN A 52 -26.57 3.31 2.88
C ASN A 52 -26.48 3.16 1.34
N PRO A 53 -27.57 2.75 0.65
CA PRO A 53 -27.57 2.55 -0.80
C PRO A 53 -27.42 3.86 -1.58
N LEU A 54 -27.82 4.99 -0.98
CA LEU A 54 -27.73 6.34 -1.58
C LEU A 54 -26.33 6.93 -1.51
N LYS A 55 -25.37 6.24 -0.89
CA LYS A 55 -24.01 6.75 -0.79
C LYS A 55 -23.35 6.64 -2.17
N GLU A 56 -23.32 7.77 -2.89
CA GLU A 56 -22.61 7.88 -4.15
C GLU A 56 -21.18 7.35 -3.97
N LYS A 57 -20.86 6.29 -4.72
CA LYS A 57 -19.51 5.75 -4.77
C LYS A 57 -18.66 6.84 -5.42
N LYS A 58 -17.85 7.54 -4.62
CA LYS A 58 -16.87 8.50 -5.13
C LYS A 58 -16.07 7.82 -6.24
N VAL A 59 -16.29 8.24 -7.48
CA VAL A 59 -15.56 7.73 -8.63
C VAL A 59 -14.10 8.10 -8.39
N LYS A 60 -13.27 7.09 -8.14
CA LYS A 60 -11.83 7.30 -8.03
C LYS A 60 -11.37 7.65 -9.44
N LYS A 61 -11.01 8.92 -9.65
CA LYS A 61 -10.33 9.34 -10.90
C LYS A 61 -9.11 8.43 -11.07
N PRO A 62 -8.92 7.79 -12.24
CA PRO A 62 -7.75 6.97 -12.47
C PRO A 62 -6.51 7.86 -12.33
N ARG A 63 -5.66 7.57 -11.34
CA ARG A 63 -4.33 8.17 -11.28
C ARG A 63 -3.50 7.42 -12.31
N LEU A 64 -3.34 7.97 -13.52
CA LEU A 64 -2.32 7.48 -14.43
C LEU A 64 -0.98 7.63 -13.73
N LYS A 65 -0.37 6.50 -13.38
CA LYS A 65 1.01 6.48 -12.90
C LYS A 65 1.87 6.73 -14.12
N VAL A 66 2.38 7.94 -14.26
CA VAL A 66 3.41 8.24 -15.26
C VAL A 66 4.68 7.54 -14.78
N LEU A 67 5.06 6.46 -15.48
CA LEU A 67 6.31 5.76 -15.23
C LEU A 67 7.44 6.53 -15.91
N PRO A 68 8.63 6.63 -15.28
CA PRO A 68 9.78 7.20 -15.93
C PRO A 68 10.23 6.32 -17.11
N THR A 69 10.74 6.96 -18.16
CA THR A 69 11.19 6.30 -19.39
C THR A 69 12.68 6.55 -19.62
N HIS A 70 13.35 5.61 -20.28
CA HIS A 70 14.72 5.80 -20.73
C HIS A 70 14.78 6.86 -21.85
N THR A 71 15.94 7.50 -21.98
CA THR A 71 16.23 8.51 -23.01
C THR A 71 16.80 7.93 -24.30
N HIS A 72 17.02 6.62 -24.34
CA HIS A 72 17.67 5.88 -25.42
C HIS A 72 16.83 4.66 -25.81
N ALA A 73 17.15 4.07 -26.96
CA ALA A 73 16.49 2.86 -27.45
C ALA A 73 16.88 1.63 -26.59
N PRO A 74 16.04 0.57 -26.57
CA PRO A 74 16.39 -0.68 -25.92
C PRO A 74 17.71 -1.26 -26.48
N GLY A 75 18.66 -1.57 -25.60
CA GLY A 75 19.97 -2.12 -25.97
C GLY A 75 21.06 -1.10 -26.29
N GLU A 76 20.72 0.19 -26.40
CA GLU A 76 21.72 1.26 -26.46
C GLU A 76 22.07 1.74 -25.06
N ARG A 77 23.33 2.14 -24.83
CA ARG A 77 23.79 2.62 -23.52
C ARG A 77 24.06 4.11 -23.58
N ASP A 78 23.30 4.89 -22.81
CA ASP A 78 23.53 6.32 -22.63
C ASP A 78 24.10 6.60 -21.23
N PRO A 79 25.33 7.16 -21.12
CA PRO A 79 25.94 7.46 -19.82
C PRO A 79 25.21 8.57 -19.05
N ASN A 80 24.34 9.34 -19.70
CA ASN A 80 23.56 10.40 -19.06
C ASN A 80 22.15 9.96 -18.62
N CYS A 81 21.76 8.72 -18.89
CA CYS A 81 20.43 8.23 -18.56
C CYS A 81 20.30 8.01 -17.05
N GLN A 82 19.48 8.83 -16.39
CA GLN A 82 19.28 8.77 -14.94
C GLN A 82 18.75 7.41 -14.46
N LEU A 83 17.96 6.72 -15.28
CA LEU A 83 17.43 5.39 -14.94
C LEU A 83 18.54 4.34 -14.95
N CYS A 84 19.42 4.36 -15.97
CA CYS A 84 20.57 3.46 -16.03
C CYS A 84 21.60 3.75 -14.95
N LEU A 85 21.80 5.02 -14.56
CA LEU A 85 22.69 5.37 -13.45
C LEU A 85 22.18 4.85 -12.11
N ALA A 86 20.86 4.92 -11.88
CA ALA A 86 20.25 4.46 -10.63
C ALA A 86 20.12 2.94 -10.55
N HIS A 87 19.85 2.26 -11.67
CA HIS A 87 19.53 0.84 -11.70
C HIS A 87 20.59 -0.06 -12.34
N GLY A 88 21.57 0.51 -13.04
CA GLY A 88 22.53 -0.23 -13.85
C GLY A 88 21.95 -0.65 -15.21
N ASP A 89 22.73 -1.43 -15.95
CA ASP A 89 22.32 -2.05 -17.21
C ASP A 89 21.88 -3.49 -16.94
N ALA A 90 20.59 -3.77 -17.12
CA ALA A 90 20.01 -5.08 -16.89
C ALA A 90 20.38 -6.10 -17.98
N LEU A 91 20.89 -5.65 -19.12
CA LEU A 91 21.29 -6.49 -20.24
C LEU A 91 22.81 -6.67 -20.32
N ASP A 92 23.56 -6.20 -19.31
CA ASP A 92 25.00 -6.35 -19.25
C ASP A 92 25.38 -7.84 -19.09
N PRO A 93 26.14 -8.43 -20.03
CA PRO A 93 26.49 -9.84 -19.99
C PRO A 93 27.51 -10.20 -18.89
N TRP A 94 28.15 -9.20 -18.27
CA TRP A 94 29.14 -9.37 -17.19
C TRP A 94 28.53 -9.18 -15.80
N VAL A 95 27.22 -8.96 -15.70
CA VAL A 95 26.52 -8.81 -14.41
C VAL A 95 26.71 -10.04 -13.49
N THR A 96 26.90 -11.22 -14.08
CA THR A 96 27.16 -12.47 -13.37
C THR A 96 28.55 -12.54 -12.74
N ASP A 97 29.51 -11.84 -13.32
CA ASP A 97 30.91 -11.78 -12.87
C ASP A 97 31.16 -10.64 -11.88
N ALA A 98 30.15 -9.79 -11.65
CA ALA A 98 30.23 -8.71 -10.68
C ALA A 98 30.48 -9.25 -9.26
N ILE A 99 31.47 -8.69 -8.59
CA ILE A 99 31.77 -9.00 -7.19
C ILE A 99 30.84 -8.14 -6.33
N PHE A 100 30.05 -8.79 -5.48
CA PHE A 100 29.23 -8.10 -4.50
C PHE A 100 30.15 -7.43 -3.45
N ASP A 101 30.01 -6.12 -3.31
CA ASP A 101 30.56 -5.39 -2.18
C ASP A 101 29.60 -5.58 -0.99
N ALA A 102 29.97 -6.51 -0.11
CA ALA A 102 29.20 -6.90 1.04
C ALA A 102 30.14 -7.00 2.24
N ASP A 103 29.61 -6.77 3.45
CA ASP A 103 30.32 -7.03 4.68
C ASP A 103 30.68 -8.52 4.82
N GLU A 104 31.64 -8.82 5.70
CA GLU A 104 32.19 -10.18 5.84
C GLU A 104 31.12 -11.23 6.18
N ASP A 105 30.11 -10.92 7.00
CA ASP A 105 29.03 -11.84 7.35
C ASP A 105 28.14 -12.14 6.14
N THR A 106 27.76 -11.10 5.41
CA THR A 106 26.93 -11.25 4.21
C THR A 106 27.67 -12.02 3.11
N ARG A 107 28.98 -11.78 2.94
CA ARG A 107 29.80 -12.47 1.94
C ARG A 107 29.91 -13.98 2.24
N ASP A 108 30.13 -14.35 3.50
CA ASP A 108 30.29 -15.74 3.92
C ASP A 108 29.00 -16.55 3.65
N ARG A 109 27.84 -15.97 4.00
CA ARG A 109 26.54 -16.58 3.73
C ARG A 109 26.24 -16.75 2.23
N ILE A 110 26.69 -15.82 1.39
CA ILE A 110 26.53 -15.93 -0.07
C ILE A 110 27.41 -17.06 -0.63
N LEU A 111 28.64 -17.20 -0.12
CA LEU A 111 29.56 -18.27 -0.52
C LEU A 111 29.02 -19.65 -0.15
N GLU A 112 28.45 -19.82 1.03
CA GLU A 112 27.82 -21.08 1.47
C GLU A 112 26.66 -21.50 0.54
N VAL A 113 25.86 -20.55 0.06
CA VAL A 113 24.78 -20.85 -0.89
C VAL A 113 25.33 -21.19 -2.29
N LYS A 114 26.38 -20.50 -2.75
CA LYS A 114 26.98 -20.76 -4.07
C LYS A 114 27.61 -22.15 -4.17
N THR A 115 28.23 -22.65 -3.11
CA THR A 115 28.82 -24.00 -3.09
C THR A 115 27.75 -25.09 -3.06
N ALA A 116 26.61 -24.85 -2.39
CA ALA A 116 25.49 -25.79 -2.40
C ALA A 116 24.85 -25.97 -3.79
N VAL A 117 24.76 -24.89 -4.56
CA VAL A 117 24.17 -24.91 -5.92
C VAL A 117 25.12 -25.52 -6.97
N ALA A 118 26.44 -25.35 -6.81
CA ALA A 118 27.42 -25.91 -7.76
C ALA A 118 27.62 -27.44 -7.65
N VAL A 119 27.09 -28.07 -6.59
CA VAL A 119 27.22 -29.51 -6.31
C VAL A 119 25.91 -30.28 -6.60
N SER A 120 24.86 -29.59 -7.04
CA SER A 120 23.57 -30.17 -7.46
C SER A 120 23.45 -30.21 -8.98
#